data_AF-A0A6P8HH56-F1
#
_entry.id   AF-A0A6P8HH56-F1
#
_cell.length_a   1.000
_cell.length_b   1.000
_cell.length_c   1.000
_cell.angle_alpha   90.00
_cell.angle_beta   90.00
_cell.angle_gamma   90.00
#
_symmetry.space_group_name_H-M   'P 1'
#
loop_
_entity.id
_entity.type
_entity.pdbx_description
1 polymer ?
#
loop_
_entity_poly.entity_id
_entity_poly.type
_entity_poly.pdbx_seq_one_letter_code
_entity_poly.pdbx_strand_id
1 'polypeptide(L)'
;MYMYCGVKYSLVCKKYILFLSSPAVGTKITEFLTDWSHKKDELSEKFKDIYNFSKPKSVGKGKGGKSKSQVVNHNAQGLCSYAADLMIELYLKVFTQWKEIALIIRKKEFSNDEEDAIDVFDLKCKEWGYLLRHTFGPRLGTGDYGHMVIDHASMLLRLHRSIGKMSNQGFEANHKIHRQLYAQASSHDSPGHAASLEQIITHQYSEELLFLRLCFRQAIVSIEKRTPFHFPGCQWKKSHKIVDWSSNDRTWIYKVDALFTAIFSHDTLRYQYQKKVLQDGSIKNGKCIVHPDDLPTFVYSRTSIKRHSIKRSPSIQRSLTKVPNFLSHVYCKLDPY
;
A
#
# COMPACT_ATOMS: atom_id res chain seq x y z
N MET A 1 15.42 0.05 32.14
CA MET A 1 14.45 0.16 31.03
C MET A 1 14.03 -1.21 30.50
N TYR A 2 14.96 -2.03 29.99
CA TYR A 2 14.69 -3.40 29.53
C TYR A 2 14.17 -4.36 30.63
N MET A 3 14.66 -4.25 31.87
CA MET A 3 14.19 -5.07 33.01
C MET A 3 12.70 -4.93 33.30
N TYR A 4 12.13 -3.73 33.16
CA TYR A 4 10.70 -3.49 33.42
C TYR A 4 9.83 -3.99 32.26
N CYS A 5 10.35 -3.90 31.03
CA CYS A 5 9.72 -4.41 29.82
C CYS A 5 9.62 -5.95 29.87
N GLY A 6 10.72 -6.64 30.19
CA GLY A 6 10.75 -8.11 30.28
C GLY A 6 9.83 -8.69 31.37
N VAL A 7 9.75 -8.07 32.55
CA VAL A 7 8.91 -8.57 33.65
C VAL A 7 7.41 -8.40 33.36
N LYS A 8 6.99 -7.24 32.82
CA LYS A 8 5.58 -7.03 32.46
C LYS A 8 5.17 -7.85 31.24
N TYR A 9 6.05 -8.00 30.25
CA TYR A 9 5.80 -8.85 29.09
C TYR A 9 5.70 -10.33 29.48
N SER A 10 6.56 -10.80 30.39
CA SER A 10 6.50 -12.17 30.92
C SER A 10 5.17 -12.49 31.62
N LEU A 11 4.61 -11.55 32.38
CA LEU A 11 3.31 -11.72 33.03
C LEU A 11 2.15 -11.80 32.03
N VAL A 12 2.24 -11.06 30.92
CA VAL A 12 1.23 -11.07 29.86
C VAL A 12 1.33 -12.37 29.05
N CYS A 13 2.54 -12.76 28.66
CA CYS A 13 2.78 -14.04 28.01
C CYS A 13 2.29 -15.23 28.86
N LYS A 14 2.51 -15.21 30.18
CA LYS A 14 2.00 -16.26 31.08
C LYS A 14 0.47 -16.34 31.13
N LYS A 15 -0.25 -15.21 30.98
CA LYS A 15 -1.71 -15.21 30.84
C LYS A 15 -2.17 -15.73 29.47
N TYR A 16 -1.42 -15.47 28.40
CA TYR A 16 -1.73 -15.95 27.04
C TYR A 16 -1.47 -17.45 26.87
N ILE A 17 -0.46 -18.02 27.58
CA ILE A 17 -0.18 -19.47 27.59
C ILE A 17 -1.40 -20.29 28.05
N LEU A 18 -2.26 -19.73 28.91
CA LEU A 18 -3.47 -20.41 29.39
C LEU A 18 -4.61 -20.48 28.36
N PHE A 19 -4.55 -19.70 27.27
CA PHE A 19 -5.64 -19.58 26.30
C PHE A 19 -5.30 -20.08 24.89
N LEU A 20 -4.02 -20.27 24.56
CA LEU A 20 -3.59 -20.65 23.22
C LEU A 20 -2.88 -22.01 23.26
N SER A 21 -3.55 -23.04 22.75
CA SER A 21 -3.11 -24.45 22.80
C SER A 21 -2.12 -24.85 21.70
N SER A 22 -1.72 -23.93 20.82
CA SER A 22 -0.84 -24.27 19.68
C SER A 22 0.64 -24.37 20.09
N PRO A 23 1.34 -25.45 19.67
CA PRO A 23 2.79 -25.59 19.86
C PRO A 23 3.62 -24.45 19.24
N ALA A 24 3.14 -23.84 18.14
CA ALA A 24 3.84 -22.75 17.48
C ALA A 24 3.84 -21.48 18.36
N VAL A 25 2.71 -21.20 19.02
CA VAL A 25 2.56 -20.10 19.96
C VAL A 25 3.44 -20.31 21.18
N GLY A 26 3.42 -21.53 21.75
CA GLY A 26 4.27 -21.89 22.89
C GLY A 26 5.77 -21.73 22.60
N THR A 27 6.21 -22.18 21.43
CA THR A 27 7.59 -21.98 20.95
C THR A 27 7.93 -20.49 20.86
N LYS A 28 7.05 -19.69 20.23
CA LYS A 28 7.29 -18.25 20.06
C LYS A 28 7.37 -17.49 21.39
N ILE A 29 6.51 -17.83 22.34
CA ILE A 29 6.55 -17.24 23.69
C ILE A 29 7.87 -17.59 24.38
N THR A 30 8.30 -18.86 24.28
CA THR A 30 9.55 -19.31 24.89
C THR A 30 10.76 -18.61 24.28
N GLU A 31 10.80 -18.46 22.96
CA GLU A 31 11.81 -17.65 22.25
C GLU A 31 11.84 -16.21 22.79
N PHE A 32 10.69 -15.55 22.87
CA PHE A 32 10.64 -14.18 23.41
C PHE A 32 11.13 -14.08 24.84
N LEU A 33 10.69 -14.98 25.73
CA LEU A 33 11.14 -14.98 27.12
C LEU A 33 12.65 -15.19 27.23
N THR A 34 13.21 -16.07 26.40
CA THR A 34 14.64 -16.37 26.36
C THR A 34 15.43 -15.16 25.86
N ASP A 35 15.01 -14.55 24.75
CA ASP A 35 15.64 -13.35 24.18
C ASP A 35 15.67 -12.20 25.19
N TRP A 36 14.55 -11.96 25.89
CA TRP A 36 14.46 -10.91 26.89
C TRP A 36 15.29 -11.22 28.14
N SER A 37 15.40 -12.49 28.55
CA SER A 37 16.26 -12.90 29.66
C SER A 37 17.74 -12.69 29.30
N HIS A 38 18.17 -13.20 28.14
CA HIS A 38 19.54 -13.03 27.67
C HIS A 38 19.90 -11.56 27.53
N LYS A 39 19.00 -10.73 27.00
CA LYS A 39 19.23 -9.29 26.88
C LYS A 39 19.37 -8.63 28.25
N LYS A 40 18.56 -9.03 29.24
CA LYS A 40 18.69 -8.51 30.61
C LYS A 40 20.08 -8.80 31.19
N ASP A 41 20.58 -10.01 30.99
CA ASP A 41 21.88 -10.42 31.52
C ASP A 41 23.02 -9.67 30.81
N GLU A 42 22.96 -9.55 29.47
CA GLU A 42 23.90 -8.75 28.67
C GLU A 42 24.00 -7.30 29.17
N LEU A 43 22.85 -6.68 29.43
CA LEU A 43 22.79 -5.30 29.93
C LEU A 43 23.37 -5.17 31.34
N SER A 44 23.09 -6.15 32.20
CA SER A 44 23.61 -6.17 33.56
C SER A 44 25.13 -6.25 33.56
N GLU A 45 25.72 -7.12 32.74
CA GLU A 45 27.18 -7.24 32.63
C GLU A 45 27.82 -5.98 32.04
N LYS A 46 27.30 -5.45 30.92
CA LYS A 46 27.81 -4.20 30.34
C LYS A 46 27.71 -3.01 31.29
N PHE A 47 26.64 -2.93 32.08
CA PHE A 47 26.50 -1.89 33.09
C PHE A 47 27.54 -2.04 34.21
N LYS A 48 27.78 -3.27 34.71
CA LYS A 48 28.82 -3.55 35.70
C LYS A 48 30.20 -3.20 35.16
N ASP A 49 30.49 -3.50 33.91
CA ASP A 49 31.79 -3.20 33.28
C ASP A 49 32.03 -1.69 33.22
N ILE A 50 31.07 -0.92 32.69
CA ILE A 50 31.17 0.54 32.60
C ILE A 50 31.30 1.16 34.01
N TYR A 51 30.58 0.61 34.99
CA TYR A 51 30.59 1.10 36.38
C TYR A 51 31.86 0.71 37.17
N ASN A 52 32.43 -0.47 36.91
CA ASN A 52 33.65 -0.95 37.58
C ASN A 52 34.91 -0.28 37.01
N PHE A 53 34.94 0.01 35.70
CA PHE A 53 36.02 0.76 35.06
C PHE A 53 36.12 2.21 35.58
N SER A 54 35.05 2.70 36.22
CA SER A 54 34.90 4.09 36.69
C SER A 54 35.11 4.28 38.20
N LYS A 55 35.50 3.24 38.96
CA LYS A 55 35.95 3.40 40.35
C LYS A 55 37.31 4.13 40.38
N PRO A 56 37.42 5.27 41.09
CA PRO A 56 38.73 5.88 41.30
C PRO A 56 39.62 4.89 42.05
N LYS A 57 40.79 4.57 41.50
CA LYS A 57 41.85 3.90 42.27
C LYS A 57 42.08 4.77 43.51
N SER A 58 41.95 4.19 44.70
CA SER A 58 42.19 4.88 45.96
C SER A 58 43.64 5.34 46.01
N VAL A 59 43.91 6.56 45.54
CA VAL A 59 45.20 7.20 45.74
C VAL A 59 45.24 7.64 47.20
N GLY A 60 46.24 7.13 47.92
CA GLY A 60 46.45 7.38 49.33
C GLY A 60 46.41 8.88 49.68
N LYS A 61 45.94 9.18 50.89
CA LYS A 61 45.82 10.53 51.46
C LYS A 61 47.12 11.33 51.29
N GLY A 62 47.18 12.17 50.27
CA GLY A 62 48.13 13.28 50.15
C GLY A 62 47.43 14.59 50.48
N LYS A 63 47.90 15.30 51.50
CA LYS A 63 47.43 16.64 51.86
C LYS A 63 47.83 17.65 50.78
N GLY A 64 46.88 18.48 50.33
CA GLY A 64 47.18 19.82 49.81
C GLY A 64 46.47 20.22 48.52
N GLY A 65 45.94 21.44 48.50
CA GLY A 65 45.72 22.23 47.28
C GLY A 65 44.28 22.31 46.76
N LYS A 66 43.60 23.43 47.06
CA LYS A 66 42.39 23.84 46.35
C LYS A 66 42.75 24.32 44.94
N SER A 67 42.36 23.57 43.92
CA SER A 67 42.16 24.08 42.55
C SER A 67 40.86 23.50 42.00
N LYS A 68 39.92 24.38 41.64
CA LYS A 68 38.68 24.01 40.94
C LYS A 68 39.05 23.73 39.48
N SER A 69 39.62 22.56 39.20
CA SER A 69 39.59 22.05 37.83
C SER A 69 38.20 21.46 37.58
N GLN A 70 37.62 21.82 36.45
CA GLN A 70 36.36 21.27 35.96
C GLN A 70 36.63 19.81 35.61
N VAL A 71 36.46 18.91 36.58
CA VAL A 71 36.55 17.47 36.38
C VAL A 71 35.39 17.07 35.46
N VAL A 72 35.66 17.05 34.15
CA VAL A 72 34.76 16.40 33.19
C VAL A 72 34.71 14.94 33.63
N ASN A 73 33.58 14.58 34.22
CA ASN A 73 33.38 13.26 34.79
C ASN A 73 33.25 12.27 33.63
N HIS A 74 34.38 11.73 33.14
CA HIS A 74 34.44 10.73 32.07
C HIS A 74 33.47 9.55 32.32
N ASN A 75 33.10 9.32 33.58
CA ASN A 75 32.10 8.35 34.03
C ASN A 75 30.68 8.63 33.51
N ALA A 76 30.26 9.91 33.48
CA ALA A 76 28.95 10.29 32.97
C ALA A 76 28.88 10.11 31.45
N GLN A 77 29.99 10.34 30.75
CA GLN A 77 30.03 10.26 29.30
C GLN A 77 29.90 8.81 28.79
N GLY A 78 30.59 7.85 29.41
CA GLY A 78 30.46 6.43 29.05
C GLY A 78 29.04 5.87 29.28
N LEU A 79 28.41 6.21 30.39
CA LEU A 79 27.02 5.81 30.69
C LEU A 79 26.01 6.51 29.76
N CYS A 80 26.21 7.79 29.45
CA CYS A 80 25.37 8.53 28.52
C CYS A 80 25.47 7.96 27.10
N SER A 81 26.67 7.64 26.62
CA SER A 81 26.86 7.00 25.31
C SER A 81 26.18 5.63 25.26
N TYR A 82 26.37 4.80 26.29
CA TYR A 82 25.72 3.49 26.34
C TYR A 82 24.19 3.61 26.41
N ALA A 83 23.66 4.56 27.17
CA ALA A 83 22.23 4.83 27.19
C ALA A 83 21.70 5.29 25.82
N ALA A 84 22.46 6.09 25.08
CA ALA A 84 22.12 6.50 23.72
C ALA A 84 22.10 5.30 22.75
N ASP A 85 23.09 4.41 22.83
CA ASP A 85 23.14 3.18 22.02
C ASP A 85 21.92 2.28 22.28
N LEU A 86 21.53 2.13 23.55
CA LEU A 86 20.33 1.38 23.93
C LEU A 86 19.04 2.01 23.41
N MET A 87 18.96 3.35 23.38
CA MET A 87 17.81 4.03 22.79
C MET A 87 17.74 3.79 21.29
N ILE A 88 18.86 3.85 20.58
CA ILE A 88 18.94 3.55 19.15
C ILE A 88 18.49 2.11 18.88
N GLU A 89 18.98 1.15 19.67
CA GLU A 89 18.60 -0.26 19.54
C GLU A 89 17.08 -0.45 19.70
N LEU A 90 16.46 0.19 20.69
CA LEU A 90 15.01 0.12 20.90
C LEU A 90 14.23 0.77 19.77
N TYR A 91 14.67 1.93 19.27
CA TYR A 91 14.04 2.57 18.12
C TYR A 91 14.09 1.66 16.89
N LEU A 92 15.26 1.09 16.60
CA LEU A 92 15.42 0.15 15.50
C LEU A 92 14.48 -1.03 15.66
N LYS A 93 14.40 -1.65 16.85
CA LYS A 93 13.49 -2.77 17.11
C LYS A 93 12.02 -2.39 16.89
N VAL A 94 11.58 -1.23 17.38
CA VAL A 94 10.19 -0.76 17.18
C VAL A 94 9.88 -0.58 15.68
N PHE A 95 10.76 0.07 14.92
CA PHE A 95 10.51 0.36 13.51
C PHE A 95 10.59 -0.89 12.62
N THR A 96 11.51 -1.82 12.90
CA THR A 96 11.60 -3.08 12.16
C THR A 96 10.39 -3.97 12.43
N GLN A 97 9.95 -4.09 13.70
CA GLN A 97 8.73 -4.83 14.03
C GLN A 97 7.48 -4.20 13.40
N TRP A 98 7.36 -2.87 13.42
CA TRP A 98 6.27 -2.19 12.71
C TRP A 98 6.26 -2.52 11.23
N LYS A 99 7.43 -2.52 10.57
CA LYS A 99 7.54 -2.87 9.15
C LYS A 99 7.03 -4.29 8.87
N GLU A 100 7.37 -5.26 9.71
CA GLU A 100 6.85 -6.63 9.60
C GLU A 100 5.33 -6.68 9.76
N ILE A 101 4.81 -6.07 10.82
CA ILE A 101 3.37 -6.01 11.11
C ILE A 101 2.61 -5.36 9.95
N ALA A 102 3.10 -4.22 9.48
CA ALA A 102 2.50 -3.47 8.38
C ALA A 102 2.50 -4.28 7.06
N LEU A 103 3.53 -5.09 6.80
CA LEU A 103 3.55 -5.97 5.63
C LEU A 103 2.48 -7.06 5.70
N ILE A 104 2.28 -7.67 6.88
CA ILE A 104 1.23 -8.68 7.07
C ILE A 104 -0.15 -8.04 6.84
N ILE A 105 -0.44 -6.94 7.54
CA ILE A 105 -1.74 -6.26 7.44
C ILE A 105 -2.05 -5.83 6.01
N ARG A 106 -1.05 -5.33 5.26
CA ARG A 106 -1.26 -4.80 3.91
C ARG A 106 -1.31 -5.86 2.82
N LYS A 107 -0.60 -6.99 2.98
CA LYS A 107 -0.35 -7.92 1.86
C LYS A 107 -0.63 -9.38 2.13
N LYS A 108 -0.58 -9.84 3.39
CA LYS A 108 -0.77 -11.26 3.69
C LYS A 108 -2.26 -11.60 3.54
N GLU A 109 -2.46 -12.77 2.98
CA GLU A 109 -3.73 -13.49 2.95
C GLU A 109 -3.46 -14.84 3.61
N PHE A 110 -4.24 -15.13 4.65
CA PHE A 110 -4.13 -16.36 5.42
C PHE A 110 -5.08 -17.41 4.84
N SER A 111 -4.65 -18.66 4.76
CA SER A 111 -5.55 -19.77 4.49
C SER A 111 -6.29 -20.19 5.78
N ASN A 112 -7.32 -21.03 5.64
CA ASN A 112 -8.16 -21.46 6.77
C ASN A 112 -7.40 -22.32 7.81
N ASP A 113 -6.29 -22.92 7.42
CA ASP A 113 -5.40 -23.74 8.26
C ASP A 113 -4.26 -22.95 8.91
N GLU A 114 -4.12 -21.65 8.63
CA GLU A 114 -3.06 -20.80 9.18
C GLU A 114 -3.49 -20.03 10.46
N GLU A 115 -4.43 -20.57 11.26
CA GLU A 115 -4.90 -19.92 12.50
C GLU A 115 -3.76 -19.69 13.51
N ASP A 116 -2.85 -20.65 13.65
CA ASP A 116 -1.69 -20.56 14.53
C ASP A 116 -0.74 -19.42 14.12
N ALA A 117 -0.65 -19.14 12.81
CA ALA A 117 0.15 -18.03 12.31
C ALA A 117 -0.50 -16.67 12.66
N ILE A 118 -1.82 -16.63 12.75
CA ILE A 118 -2.56 -15.44 13.22
C ILE A 118 -2.33 -15.23 14.72
N ASP A 119 -2.23 -16.29 15.52
CA ASP A 119 -1.89 -16.18 16.95
C ASP A 119 -0.46 -15.70 17.17
N VAL A 120 0.49 -16.23 16.40
CA VAL A 120 1.87 -15.72 16.42
C VAL A 120 1.92 -14.25 16.01
N PHE A 121 1.10 -13.85 15.04
CA PHE A 121 0.97 -12.45 14.64
C PHE A 121 0.39 -11.57 15.76
N ASP A 122 -0.64 -12.03 16.48
CA ASP A 122 -1.19 -11.34 17.63
C ASP A 122 -0.12 -11.05 18.69
N LEU A 123 0.68 -12.06 19.05
CA LEU A 123 1.79 -11.90 19.98
C LEU A 123 2.79 -10.84 19.53
N LYS A 124 3.13 -10.80 18.23
CA LYS A 124 4.02 -9.77 17.68
C LYS A 124 3.41 -8.37 17.81
N CYS A 125 2.11 -8.22 17.55
CA CYS A 125 1.40 -6.96 17.73
C CYS A 125 1.41 -6.49 19.20
N LYS A 126 1.22 -7.41 20.15
CA LYS A 126 1.32 -7.10 21.59
C LYS A 126 2.74 -6.71 21.98
N GLU A 127 3.77 -7.47 21.57
CA GLU A 127 5.18 -7.12 21.84
C GLU A 127 5.50 -5.71 21.36
N TRP A 128 5.11 -5.42 20.11
CA TRP A 128 5.30 -4.12 19.51
C TRP A 128 4.60 -3.01 20.29
N GLY A 129 3.35 -3.22 20.73
CA GLY A 129 2.62 -2.29 21.58
C GLY A 129 3.31 -2.01 22.92
N TYR A 130 3.86 -3.05 23.57
CA TYR A 130 4.64 -2.91 24.80
C TYR A 130 5.92 -2.10 24.59
N LEU A 131 6.66 -2.42 23.52
CA LEU A 131 7.88 -1.72 23.14
C LEU A 131 7.61 -0.25 22.83
N LEU A 132 6.56 0.03 22.06
CA LEU A 132 6.16 1.39 21.70
C LEU A 132 5.89 2.22 22.96
N ARG A 133 5.09 1.70 23.90
CA ARG A 133 4.78 2.38 25.16
C ARG A 133 6.01 2.60 26.05
N HIS A 134 6.96 1.68 26.05
CA HIS A 134 8.17 1.82 26.87
C HIS A 134 9.16 2.80 26.26
N THR A 135 9.36 2.76 24.95
CA THR A 135 10.34 3.60 24.26
C THR A 135 9.91 5.06 24.20
N PHE A 136 8.61 5.32 23.98
CA PHE A 136 8.08 6.68 23.79
C PHE A 136 7.24 7.19 24.97
N GLY A 137 7.03 6.36 25.98
CA GLY A 137 6.26 6.69 27.17
C GLY A 137 4.74 6.61 26.98
N PRO A 138 3.97 6.76 28.09
CA PRO A 138 2.52 6.61 28.08
C PRO A 138 1.77 7.74 27.36
N ARG A 139 2.47 8.84 27.02
CA ARG A 139 1.90 9.99 26.31
C ARG A 139 1.87 9.81 24.80
N LEU A 140 2.58 8.81 24.26
CA LEU A 140 2.45 8.46 22.86
C LEU A 140 1.07 7.80 22.67
N GLY A 141 0.09 8.59 22.26
CA GLY A 141 -1.18 8.08 21.80
C GLY A 141 -0.93 7.21 20.58
N THR A 142 -1.11 5.89 20.72
CA THR A 142 -1.10 4.94 19.61
C THR A 142 -2.15 5.29 18.54
N GLY A 143 -3.11 6.16 18.89
CA GLY A 143 -4.27 6.48 18.09
C GLY A 143 -5.18 5.25 17.93
N ASP A 144 -6.32 5.45 17.29
CA ASP A 144 -7.27 4.38 17.02
C ASP A 144 -6.65 3.30 16.12
N TYR A 145 -5.80 3.69 15.17
CA TYR A 145 -5.11 2.74 14.30
C TYR A 145 -4.10 1.87 15.04
N GLY A 146 -3.34 2.42 15.99
CA GLY A 146 -2.42 1.60 16.78
C GLY A 146 -3.18 0.65 17.71
N HIS A 147 -4.28 1.10 18.33
CA HIS A 147 -5.16 0.23 19.10
C HIS A 147 -5.77 -0.88 18.24
N MET A 148 -6.30 -0.56 17.06
CA MET A 148 -6.81 -1.53 16.10
C MET A 148 -5.75 -2.58 15.72
N VAL A 149 -4.51 -2.16 15.48
CA VAL A 149 -3.42 -3.08 15.17
C VAL A 149 -3.08 -3.98 16.35
N ILE A 150 -2.95 -3.41 17.54
CA ILE A 150 -2.49 -4.14 18.73
C ILE A 150 -3.58 -5.08 19.25
N ASP A 151 -4.85 -4.67 19.23
CA ASP A 151 -5.94 -5.37 19.92
C ASP A 151 -6.93 -6.08 19.00
N HIS A 152 -7.04 -5.69 17.73
CA HIS A 152 -8.10 -6.19 16.85
C HIS A 152 -7.62 -6.79 15.52
N ALA A 153 -6.36 -6.60 15.12
CA ALA A 153 -5.89 -7.07 13.83
C ALA A 153 -5.97 -8.60 13.69
N SER A 154 -5.63 -9.35 14.74
CA SER A 154 -5.73 -10.82 14.75
C SER A 154 -7.19 -11.29 14.58
N MET A 155 -8.12 -10.73 15.35
CA MET A 155 -9.55 -10.99 15.22
C MET A 155 -10.06 -10.72 13.79
N LEU A 156 -9.69 -9.59 13.20
CA LEU A 156 -10.07 -9.24 11.83
C LEU A 156 -9.47 -10.19 10.80
N LEU A 157 -8.23 -10.66 11.01
CA LEU A 157 -7.59 -11.64 10.14
C LEU A 157 -8.24 -13.02 10.24
N ARG A 158 -8.76 -13.41 11.41
CA ARG A 158 -9.54 -14.65 11.54
C ARG A 158 -10.85 -14.58 10.76
N LEU A 159 -11.52 -13.44 10.80
CA LEU A 159 -12.80 -13.25 10.12
C LEU A 159 -12.65 -13.12 8.60
N HIS A 160 -11.69 -12.32 8.15
CA HIS A 160 -11.62 -11.88 6.75
C HIS A 160 -10.42 -12.43 5.98
N ARG A 161 -9.48 -13.09 6.67
CA ARG A 161 -8.24 -13.67 6.09
C ARG A 161 -7.25 -12.68 5.48
N SER A 162 -7.66 -11.44 5.21
CA SER A 162 -6.79 -10.37 4.75
C SER A 162 -7.39 -9.00 5.08
N ILE A 163 -6.64 -8.14 5.75
CA ILE A 163 -7.04 -6.73 5.98
C ILE A 163 -6.81 -5.90 4.71
N GLY A 164 -5.70 -6.11 4.01
CA GLY A 164 -5.34 -5.34 2.81
C GLY A 164 -6.38 -5.42 1.69
N LYS A 165 -7.00 -6.59 1.47
CA LYS A 165 -8.08 -6.77 0.48
C LYS A 165 -9.35 -5.97 0.81
N MET A 166 -9.56 -5.62 2.08
CA MET A 166 -10.70 -4.82 2.53
C MET A 166 -10.37 -3.33 2.66
N SER A 167 -9.19 -2.90 2.19
CA SER A 167 -8.78 -1.51 2.32
C SER A 167 -9.58 -0.58 1.40
N ASN A 168 -9.72 0.68 1.83
CA ASN A 168 -10.34 1.72 1.02
C ASN A 168 -9.45 2.24 -0.12
N GLN A 169 -8.30 1.62 -0.38
CA GLN A 169 -7.36 2.09 -1.40
C GLN A 169 -7.99 2.12 -2.80
N GLY A 170 -8.87 1.16 -3.11
CA GLY A 170 -9.61 1.13 -4.37
C GLY A 170 -10.57 2.31 -4.50
N PHE A 171 -11.31 2.64 -3.45
CA PHE A 171 -12.21 3.80 -3.42
C PHE A 171 -11.45 5.11 -3.60
N GLU A 172 -10.32 5.30 -2.91
CA GLU A 172 -9.52 6.52 -3.05
C GLU A 172 -8.87 6.67 -4.44
N ALA A 173 -8.49 5.55 -5.06
CA ALA A 173 -8.04 5.55 -6.44
C ALA A 173 -9.19 5.94 -7.39
N ASN A 174 -10.40 5.42 -7.16
CA ASN A 174 -11.58 5.75 -7.95
C ASN A 174 -12.00 7.22 -7.81
N HIS A 175 -11.92 7.79 -6.60
CA HIS A 175 -12.18 9.23 -6.39
C HIS A 175 -11.29 10.13 -7.24
N LYS A 176 -10.07 9.69 -7.58
CA LYS A 176 -9.19 10.45 -8.49
C LYS A 176 -9.76 10.48 -9.91
N ILE A 177 -10.32 9.36 -10.39
CA ILE A 177 -10.99 9.24 -11.68
C ILE A 177 -12.26 10.10 -11.68
N HIS A 178 -13.07 10.01 -10.63
CA HIS A 178 -14.28 10.84 -10.48
C HIS A 178 -13.99 12.34 -10.57
N ARG A 179 -12.94 12.82 -9.88
CA ARG A 179 -12.55 14.24 -9.97
C ARG A 179 -12.15 14.64 -11.38
N GLN A 180 -11.50 13.75 -12.13
CA GLN A 180 -11.12 14.00 -13.52
C GLN A 180 -12.35 14.02 -14.43
N LEU A 181 -13.23 13.03 -14.32
CA LEU A 181 -14.49 12.96 -15.06
C LEU A 181 -15.36 14.17 -14.75
N TYR A 182 -15.47 14.56 -13.48
CA TYR A 182 -16.19 15.76 -13.07
C TYR A 182 -15.65 17.01 -13.75
N ALA A 183 -14.32 17.22 -13.74
CA ALA A 183 -13.72 18.39 -14.38
C ALA A 183 -13.98 18.48 -15.89
N GLN A 184 -14.18 17.33 -16.56
CA GLN A 184 -14.48 17.26 -17.99
C GLN A 184 -15.99 17.38 -18.27
N ALA A 185 -16.81 16.63 -17.53
CA ALA A 185 -18.27 16.56 -17.68
C ALA A 185 -18.98 17.83 -17.18
N SER A 186 -18.49 18.47 -16.12
CA SER A 186 -19.05 19.72 -15.60
C SER A 186 -18.65 20.94 -16.44
N SER A 187 -17.98 20.74 -17.57
CA SER A 187 -17.56 21.80 -18.46
C SER A 187 -18.33 21.69 -19.79
N HIS A 188 -19.40 22.49 -19.90
CA HIS A 188 -19.93 23.14 -21.12
C HIS A 188 -21.34 22.81 -21.64
N ASP A 189 -21.98 21.65 -21.44
CA ASP A 189 -23.11 21.31 -22.35
C ASP A 189 -24.49 20.93 -21.75
N SER A 190 -24.75 21.01 -20.44
CA SER A 190 -26.13 20.85 -19.95
C SER A 190 -26.43 21.56 -18.63
N PRO A 191 -27.50 22.40 -18.53
CA PRO A 191 -27.86 23.14 -17.33
C PRO A 191 -28.72 22.33 -16.32
N GLY A 192 -28.85 21.01 -16.48
CA GLY A 192 -29.69 20.18 -15.61
C GLY A 192 -29.08 19.88 -14.24
N HIS A 193 -29.90 19.92 -13.18
CA HIS A 193 -29.51 19.46 -11.84
C HIS A 193 -29.15 17.96 -11.90
N ALA A 194 -27.98 17.57 -11.37
CA ALA A 194 -27.48 16.18 -11.33
C ALA A 194 -27.09 15.51 -12.67
N ALA A 195 -27.21 16.18 -13.82
CA ALA A 195 -26.78 15.63 -15.12
C ALA A 195 -25.28 15.23 -15.14
N SER A 196 -24.44 15.94 -14.38
CA SER A 196 -23.03 15.60 -14.22
C SER A 196 -22.80 14.30 -13.47
N LEU A 197 -23.66 13.94 -12.50
CA LEU A 197 -23.51 12.70 -11.73
C LEU A 197 -23.82 11.48 -12.61
N GLU A 198 -24.91 11.54 -13.38
CA GLU A 198 -25.28 10.48 -14.32
C GLU A 198 -24.19 10.28 -15.38
N GLN A 199 -23.62 11.36 -15.91
CA GLN A 199 -22.50 11.30 -16.85
C GLN A 199 -21.24 10.68 -16.23
N ILE A 200 -20.86 11.09 -15.01
CA ILE A 200 -19.68 10.55 -14.32
C ILE A 200 -19.84 9.04 -14.08
N ILE A 201 -21.00 8.63 -13.57
CA ILE A 201 -21.30 7.22 -13.31
C ILE A 201 -21.32 6.41 -14.60
N THR A 202 -21.97 6.94 -15.65
CA THR A 202 -22.03 6.31 -16.97
C THR A 202 -20.63 6.14 -17.55
N HIS A 203 -19.79 7.17 -17.51
CA HIS A 203 -18.39 7.07 -17.99
C HIS A 203 -17.59 6.06 -17.19
N GLN A 204 -17.68 6.08 -15.86
CA GLN A 204 -16.96 5.14 -15.01
C GLN A 204 -17.36 3.69 -15.33
N TYR A 205 -18.65 3.36 -15.35
CA TYR A 205 -19.08 2.00 -15.67
C TYR A 205 -18.77 1.60 -17.11
N SER A 206 -18.84 2.53 -18.07
CA SER A 206 -18.46 2.24 -19.45
C SER A 206 -16.97 1.88 -19.56
N GLU A 207 -16.09 2.60 -18.85
CA GLU A 207 -14.65 2.29 -18.82
C GLU A 207 -14.38 0.92 -18.18
N GLU A 208 -15.01 0.62 -17.05
CA GLU A 208 -14.85 -0.67 -16.35
C GLU A 208 -15.37 -1.85 -17.19
N LEU A 209 -16.55 -1.70 -17.83
CA LEU A 209 -17.11 -2.73 -18.71
C LEU A 209 -16.27 -2.92 -19.97
N LEU A 210 -15.74 -1.84 -20.55
CA LEU A 210 -14.84 -1.92 -21.69
C LEU A 210 -13.53 -2.63 -21.29
N PHE A 211 -12.96 -2.28 -20.13
CA PHE A 211 -11.76 -2.93 -19.62
C PHE A 211 -11.99 -4.43 -19.41
N LEU A 212 -13.12 -4.81 -18.80
CA LEU A 212 -13.49 -6.21 -18.58
C LEU A 212 -13.67 -6.97 -19.89
N ARG A 213 -14.36 -6.37 -20.87
CA ARG A 213 -14.50 -6.91 -22.22
C ARG A 213 -13.14 -7.19 -22.87
N LEU A 214 -12.22 -6.23 -22.81
CA LEU A 214 -10.87 -6.39 -23.37
C LEU A 214 -10.09 -7.52 -22.68
N CYS A 215 -10.28 -7.72 -21.37
CA CYS A 215 -9.69 -8.85 -20.65
C CYS A 215 -10.19 -10.20 -21.19
N PHE A 216 -11.50 -10.35 -21.40
CA PHE A 216 -12.07 -11.59 -21.96
C PHE A 216 -11.58 -11.86 -23.38
N ARG A 217 -11.48 -10.83 -24.22
CA ARG A 217 -10.92 -10.98 -25.58
C ARG A 217 -9.47 -11.40 -25.57
N GLN A 218 -8.66 -10.82 -24.70
CA GLN A 218 -7.27 -11.23 -24.54
C GLN A 218 -7.17 -12.67 -24.01
N ALA A 219 -8.13 -13.12 -23.20
CA ALA A 219 -8.20 -14.50 -22.73
C ALA A 219 -8.52 -15.46 -23.88
N ILE A 220 -9.47 -15.12 -24.76
CA ILE A 220 -9.75 -15.88 -26.00
C ILE A 220 -8.49 -16.02 -26.85
N VAL A 221 -7.79 -14.91 -27.10
CA VAL A 221 -6.52 -14.92 -27.86
C VAL A 221 -5.48 -15.83 -27.20
N SER A 222 -5.39 -15.82 -25.86
CA SER A 222 -4.50 -16.69 -25.10
C SER A 222 -4.86 -18.18 -25.25
N ILE A 223 -6.16 -18.51 -25.22
CA ILE A 223 -6.67 -19.88 -25.42
C ILE A 223 -6.35 -20.37 -26.84
N GLU A 224 -6.68 -19.58 -27.85
CA GLU A 224 -6.56 -19.96 -29.26
C GLU A 224 -5.11 -20.06 -29.72
N LYS A 225 -4.28 -19.07 -29.36
CA LYS A 225 -2.87 -19.04 -29.76
C LYS A 225 -1.96 -19.83 -28.82
N ARG A 226 -2.52 -20.41 -27.74
CA ARG A 226 -1.78 -21.07 -26.66
C ARG A 226 -0.63 -20.20 -26.12
N THR A 227 -0.88 -18.91 -25.94
CA THR A 227 0.10 -17.97 -25.40
C THR A 227 -0.19 -17.67 -23.93
N PRO A 228 0.80 -17.25 -23.14
CA PRO A 228 0.56 -16.79 -21.79
C PRO A 228 -0.44 -15.62 -21.77
N PHE A 229 -1.42 -15.70 -20.88
CA PHE A 229 -2.38 -14.62 -20.72
C PHE A 229 -1.69 -13.40 -20.11
N HIS A 230 -1.75 -12.28 -20.82
CA HIS A 230 -1.35 -11.00 -20.29
C HIS A 230 -2.16 -9.89 -20.95
N PHE A 231 -2.80 -9.05 -20.13
CA PHE A 231 -3.43 -7.82 -20.55
C PHE A 231 -2.84 -6.65 -19.76
N PRO A 232 -2.37 -5.57 -20.42
CA PRO A 232 -1.87 -4.40 -19.71
C PRO A 232 -2.92 -3.84 -18.74
N GLY A 233 -2.56 -3.76 -17.45
CA GLY A 233 -3.45 -3.25 -16.41
C GLY A 233 -4.32 -4.31 -15.72
N CYS A 234 -4.41 -5.56 -16.19
CA CYS A 234 -5.31 -6.56 -15.61
C CYS A 234 -4.97 -7.02 -14.18
N GLN A 235 -4.01 -6.42 -13.48
CA GLN A 235 -3.46 -6.84 -12.17
C GLN A 235 -2.97 -8.30 -12.07
N TRP A 236 -3.19 -9.13 -13.09
CA TRP A 236 -2.63 -10.47 -13.15
C TRP A 236 -1.12 -10.35 -13.31
N LYS A 237 -0.40 -11.12 -12.50
CA LYS A 237 1.05 -11.22 -12.63
C LYS A 237 1.38 -11.66 -14.04
N LYS A 238 2.33 -10.99 -14.69
CA LYS A 238 2.89 -11.43 -15.97
C LYS A 238 3.42 -12.85 -15.77
N SER A 239 2.63 -13.83 -16.20
CA SER A 239 3.02 -15.22 -16.19
C SER A 239 3.73 -15.49 -17.50
N HIS A 240 4.89 -16.13 -17.42
CA HIS A 240 5.54 -16.73 -18.59
C HIS A 240 4.92 -18.09 -18.94
N LYS A 241 4.07 -18.63 -18.07
CA LYS A 241 3.40 -19.92 -18.26
C LYS A 241 2.03 -19.71 -18.93
N ILE A 242 1.71 -20.63 -19.84
CA ILE A 242 0.37 -20.75 -20.43
C ILE A 242 -0.62 -21.05 -19.30
N VAL A 243 -1.73 -20.34 -19.29
CA VAL A 243 -2.81 -20.59 -18.33
C VAL A 243 -3.57 -21.83 -18.78
N ASP A 244 -3.70 -22.81 -17.88
CA ASP A 244 -4.47 -24.02 -18.16
C ASP A 244 -5.95 -23.76 -17.88
N TRP A 245 -6.64 -23.22 -18.89
CA TRP A 245 -8.07 -22.92 -18.81
C TRP A 245 -8.89 -24.21 -18.87
N SER A 246 -9.70 -24.46 -17.84
CA SER A 246 -10.61 -25.62 -17.81
C SER A 246 -11.67 -25.50 -18.92
N SER A 247 -12.35 -26.60 -19.24
CA SER A 247 -13.45 -26.59 -20.21
C SER A 247 -14.58 -25.63 -19.81
N ASN A 248 -14.86 -25.54 -18.50
CA ASN A 248 -15.84 -24.61 -17.95
C ASN A 248 -15.38 -23.15 -18.09
N ASP A 249 -14.12 -22.85 -17.79
CA ASP A 249 -13.57 -21.49 -17.93
C ASP A 249 -13.66 -21.00 -19.37
N ARG A 250 -13.25 -21.85 -20.33
CA ARG A 250 -13.33 -21.53 -21.77
C ARG A 250 -14.77 -21.22 -22.16
N THR A 251 -15.71 -22.07 -21.74
CA THR A 251 -17.14 -21.88 -22.04
C THR A 251 -17.65 -20.55 -21.50
N TRP A 252 -17.31 -20.20 -20.26
CA TRP A 252 -17.68 -18.92 -19.67
C TRP A 252 -17.04 -17.74 -20.39
N ILE A 253 -15.75 -17.81 -20.69
CA ILE A 253 -15.01 -16.76 -21.41
C ILE A 253 -15.66 -16.45 -22.75
N TYR A 254 -15.95 -17.48 -23.56
CA TYR A 254 -16.60 -17.30 -24.86
C TYR A 254 -18.03 -16.75 -24.73
N LYS A 255 -18.82 -17.24 -23.76
CA LYS A 255 -20.19 -16.74 -23.55
C LYS A 255 -20.22 -15.28 -23.10
N VAL A 256 -19.31 -14.89 -22.22
CA VAL A 256 -19.25 -13.51 -21.72
C VAL A 256 -18.76 -12.55 -22.80
N ASP A 257 -17.78 -12.93 -23.63
CA ASP A 257 -17.38 -12.10 -24.79
C ASP A 257 -18.50 -11.98 -25.83
N ALA A 258 -19.25 -13.06 -26.08
CA ALA A 258 -20.42 -13.01 -26.95
C ALA A 258 -21.50 -12.06 -26.41
N LEU A 259 -21.77 -12.09 -25.10
CA LEU A 259 -22.66 -11.15 -24.45
C LEU A 259 -22.17 -9.70 -24.58
N PHE A 260 -20.88 -9.46 -24.34
CA PHE A 260 -20.30 -8.13 -24.53
C PHE A 260 -20.42 -7.63 -25.98
N THR A 261 -20.27 -8.54 -26.95
CA THR A 261 -20.44 -8.23 -28.36
C THR A 261 -21.92 -7.97 -28.70
N ALA A 262 -22.86 -8.65 -28.07
CA ALA A 262 -24.29 -8.37 -28.23
C ALA A 262 -24.69 -7.00 -27.64
N ILE A 263 -24.15 -6.64 -26.47
CA ILE A 263 -24.45 -5.37 -25.79
C ILE A 263 -23.79 -4.18 -26.50
N PHE A 264 -22.50 -4.32 -26.87
CA PHE A 264 -21.68 -3.21 -27.37
C PHE A 264 -21.41 -3.26 -28.87
N SER A 265 -22.04 -4.19 -29.59
CA SER A 265 -21.73 -4.50 -31.01
C SER A 265 -20.29 -4.97 -31.24
N HIS A 266 -19.90 -5.28 -32.47
CA HIS A 266 -18.50 -5.57 -32.80
C HIS A 266 -17.61 -4.32 -32.65
N ASP A 267 -16.31 -4.52 -32.44
CA ASP A 267 -15.37 -3.39 -32.45
C ASP A 267 -15.31 -2.83 -33.87
N THR A 268 -15.77 -1.60 -34.03
CA THR A 268 -15.77 -0.90 -35.31
C THR A 268 -14.44 -0.21 -35.58
N LEU A 269 -13.68 0.11 -34.53
CA LEU A 269 -12.40 0.81 -34.64
C LEU A 269 -11.25 -0.19 -34.56
N ARG A 270 -10.50 -0.35 -35.64
CA ARG A 270 -9.21 -1.03 -35.64
C ARG A 270 -8.17 -0.05 -35.13
N TYR A 271 -7.28 -0.52 -34.28
CA TYR A 271 -6.19 0.29 -33.73
C TYR A 271 -4.85 -0.26 -34.20
N GLN A 272 -3.97 0.64 -34.64
CA GLN A 272 -2.59 0.33 -34.99
C GLN A 272 -1.65 0.92 -33.96
N TYR A 273 -0.78 0.08 -33.40
CA TYR A 273 0.26 0.53 -32.48
C TYR A 273 1.53 0.90 -33.25
N GLN A 274 1.79 2.20 -33.37
CA GLN A 274 3.02 2.71 -33.98
C GLN A 274 4.12 2.80 -32.94
N LYS A 275 5.05 1.85 -32.95
CA LYS A 275 6.27 1.88 -32.13
C LYS A 275 7.11 3.10 -32.50
N LYS A 276 7.54 3.87 -31.49
CA LYS A 276 8.46 4.99 -31.72
C LYS A 276 9.89 4.46 -31.63
N VAL A 277 10.55 4.33 -32.78
CA VAL A 277 11.99 4.03 -32.86
C VAL A 277 12.75 5.34 -32.65
N LEU A 278 13.61 5.38 -31.65
CA LEU A 278 14.51 6.49 -31.37
C LEU A 278 15.71 6.44 -32.31
N GLN A 279 16.44 7.56 -32.43
CA GLN A 279 17.58 7.68 -33.35
C GLN A 279 18.73 6.70 -33.05
N ASP A 280 18.78 6.16 -31.83
CA ASP A 280 19.72 5.15 -31.36
C ASP A 280 19.23 3.70 -31.62
N GLY A 281 18.10 3.52 -32.32
CA GLY A 281 17.48 2.23 -32.58
C GLY A 281 16.66 1.66 -31.42
N SER A 282 16.58 2.36 -30.28
CA SER A 282 15.80 1.90 -29.12
C SER A 282 14.29 2.14 -29.33
N ILE A 283 13.46 1.21 -28.86
CA ILE A 283 12.00 1.27 -29.01
C ILE A 283 11.38 1.87 -27.74
N LYS A 284 10.76 3.05 -27.84
CA LYS A 284 9.97 3.65 -26.76
C LYS A 284 8.48 3.36 -26.95
N ASN A 285 7.70 3.47 -25.86
CA ASN A 285 6.24 3.40 -25.89
C ASN A 285 5.71 4.21 -27.08
N GLY A 286 5.05 3.50 -27.98
CA GLY A 286 4.48 4.00 -29.22
C GLY A 286 3.18 4.74 -29.01
N LYS A 287 2.57 5.19 -30.10
CA LYS A 287 1.22 5.75 -30.08
C LYS A 287 0.23 4.70 -30.62
N CYS A 288 -0.87 4.52 -29.91
CA CYS A 288 -2.02 3.81 -30.45
C CYS A 288 -2.81 4.81 -31.31
N ILE A 289 -2.96 4.51 -32.60
CA ILE A 289 -3.74 5.31 -33.54
C ILE A 289 -4.91 4.48 -34.06
N VAL A 290 -6.06 5.11 -34.29
CA VAL A 290 -7.17 4.46 -35.01
C VAL A 290 -6.72 4.25 -36.46
N HIS A 291 -7.09 3.12 -37.04
CA HIS A 291 -6.82 2.80 -38.43
C HIS A 291 -7.42 3.88 -39.33
N PRO A 292 -6.70 4.37 -40.37
CA PRO A 292 -7.17 5.49 -41.18
C PRO A 292 -8.57 5.30 -41.78
N ASP A 293 -8.89 4.08 -42.21
CA ASP A 293 -10.20 3.72 -42.77
C ASP A 293 -11.36 3.83 -41.75
N ASP A 294 -11.04 3.74 -40.46
CA ASP A 294 -12.02 3.78 -39.38
C ASP A 294 -12.09 5.18 -38.74
N LEU A 295 -11.30 6.13 -39.25
CA LEU A 295 -11.46 7.54 -38.91
C LEU A 295 -12.75 8.06 -39.55
N PRO A 296 -13.58 8.79 -38.81
CA PRO A 296 -14.75 9.41 -39.40
C PRO A 296 -14.35 10.34 -40.55
N THR A 297 -15.06 10.25 -41.68
CA THR A 297 -14.83 11.08 -42.87
C THR A 297 -15.30 12.52 -42.73
N PHE A 298 -15.84 12.93 -41.58
CA PHE A 298 -16.26 14.31 -41.38
C PHE A 298 -15.05 15.25 -41.33
N VAL A 299 -15.13 16.35 -42.06
CA VAL A 299 -14.18 17.47 -41.98
C VAL A 299 -14.76 18.50 -41.02
N TYR A 300 -14.14 18.68 -39.85
CA TYR A 300 -14.53 19.75 -38.94
C TYR A 300 -14.20 21.11 -39.56
N SER A 301 -15.21 21.82 -40.06
CA SER A 301 -15.07 23.22 -40.43
C SER A 301 -14.96 24.08 -39.16
N ARG A 302 -13.78 24.58 -38.84
CA ARG A 302 -13.59 25.52 -37.71
C ARG A 302 -14.36 26.83 -37.88
N THR A 303 -14.78 27.17 -39.10
CA THR A 303 -15.45 28.45 -39.40
C THR A 303 -16.93 28.47 -39.02
N SER A 304 -17.56 27.33 -38.73
CA SER A 304 -18.97 27.27 -38.30
C SER A 304 -19.18 27.31 -36.78
N ILE A 305 -18.11 27.24 -35.97
CA ILE A 305 -18.22 27.31 -34.51
C ILE A 305 -18.19 28.78 -34.06
N LYS A 306 -19.37 29.42 -33.98
CA LYS A 306 -19.53 30.68 -33.25
C LYS A 306 -19.34 30.43 -31.75
N ARG A 307 -18.12 30.61 -31.23
CA ARG A 307 -17.89 30.66 -29.79
C ARG A 307 -18.52 31.94 -29.23
N HIS A 308 -19.59 31.84 -28.47
CA HIS A 308 -19.99 32.94 -27.59
C HIS A 308 -18.88 33.18 -26.56
N SER A 309 -18.40 34.42 -26.48
CA SER A 309 -17.32 34.81 -25.58
C SER A 309 -17.83 34.83 -24.13
N ILE A 310 -17.67 33.72 -23.42
CA ILE A 310 -17.88 33.69 -21.97
C ILE A 310 -16.62 34.26 -21.31
N LYS A 311 -16.73 35.43 -20.69
CA LYS A 311 -15.68 35.99 -19.80
C LYS A 311 -15.50 35.02 -18.61
N ARG A 312 -14.37 34.30 -18.56
CA ARG A 312 -14.04 33.39 -17.44
C ARG A 312 -13.43 34.17 -16.28
N SER A 313 -13.80 33.80 -15.05
CA SER A 313 -13.22 34.35 -13.83
C SER A 313 -11.76 33.87 -13.63
N PRO A 314 -10.83 34.72 -13.11
CA PRO A 314 -9.39 34.43 -13.05
C PRO A 314 -8.97 33.22 -12.20
N SER A 315 -9.84 32.70 -11.34
CA SER A 315 -9.51 31.63 -10.39
C SER A 315 -9.36 30.24 -11.01
N ILE A 316 -9.87 30.02 -12.24
CA ILE A 316 -9.86 28.70 -12.91
C ILE A 316 -8.60 28.50 -13.79
N GLN A 317 -7.84 29.55 -14.07
CA GLN A 317 -6.68 29.47 -14.98
C GLN A 317 -5.45 28.75 -14.42
N ARG A 318 -5.35 28.54 -13.09
CA ARG A 318 -4.11 28.01 -12.48
C ARG A 318 -4.02 26.47 -12.41
N SER A 319 -5.11 25.71 -12.62
CA SER A 319 -5.08 24.25 -12.46
C SER A 319 -4.87 23.44 -13.75
N LEU A 320 -4.93 24.07 -14.93
CA LEU A 320 -4.97 23.36 -16.22
C LEU A 320 -3.63 23.30 -16.98
N THR A 321 -2.56 23.90 -16.48
CA THR A 321 -1.26 23.96 -17.19
C THR A 321 -0.41 22.69 -17.09
N LYS A 322 -0.89 21.61 -16.44
CA LYS A 322 -0.15 20.34 -16.28
C LYS A 322 -0.98 19.08 -16.54
N VAL A 323 -1.98 19.13 -17.42
CA VAL A 323 -2.65 17.90 -17.89
C VAL A 323 -2.00 17.48 -19.22
N PRO A 324 -1.47 16.24 -19.35
CA PRO A 324 -0.90 15.78 -20.61
C PRO A 324 -1.99 15.70 -21.69
N ASN A 325 -1.69 16.21 -22.88
CA ASN A 325 -2.54 16.10 -24.06
C ASN A 325 -2.86 14.62 -24.35
N PHE A 326 -4.11 14.21 -24.12
CA PHE A 326 -4.70 13.02 -24.69
C PHE A 326 -6.03 13.35 -25.36
N LEU A 327 -6.37 12.52 -26.35
CA LEU A 327 -7.38 12.69 -27.40
C LEU A 327 -8.64 13.43 -26.95
N SER A 328 -8.95 14.51 -27.66
CA SER A 328 -10.26 15.15 -27.66
C SER A 328 -11.32 14.13 -28.10
N HIS A 329 -12.15 13.66 -27.18
CA HIS A 329 -13.40 13.00 -27.51
C HIS A 329 -14.51 14.04 -27.40
N VAL A 330 -15.20 14.28 -28.51
CA VAL A 330 -16.38 15.14 -28.60
C VAL A 330 -17.57 14.18 -28.70
N TYR A 331 -18.50 14.26 -27.75
CA TYR A 331 -19.75 13.51 -27.82
C TYR A 331 -20.68 14.22 -28.81
N CYS A 332 -21.24 13.47 -29.76
CA CYS A 332 -22.35 13.95 -30.57
C CYS A 332 -23.63 13.90 -29.74
N LYS A 333 -24.41 14.98 -29.80
CA LYS A 333 -25.83 14.98 -29.44
C LYS A 333 -26.54 14.03 -30.40
N LEU A 334 -27.11 12.94 -29.89
CA LEU A 334 -28.11 12.17 -30.64
C LEU A 334 -29.43 12.94 -30.50
N ASP A 335 -29.94 13.47 -31.61
CA ASP A 335 -31.31 13.96 -31.64
C ASP A 335 -32.27 12.75 -31.58
N PRO A 336 -33.38 12.88 -30.85
CA PRO A 336 -34.33 11.79 -30.67
C PRO A 336 -35.10 11.54 -31.97
N TYR A 337 -35.11 10.29 -32.42
CA TYR A 337 -36.15 9.74 -33.29
C TYR A 337 -37.02 8.78 -32.48
#